data_AF-A0A850LPD0-F1
#
_entry.id   AF-A0A850LPD0-F1
#
_cell.length_a   1.000
_cell.length_b   1.000
_cell.length_c   1.000
_cell.angle_alpha   90.00
_cell.angle_beta   90.00
_cell.angle_gamma   90.00
#
_symmetry.space_group_name_H-M   'P 1'
#
loop_
_entity.id
_entity.type
_entity.pdbx_description
1 polymer ?
#
loop_
_entity_poly.entity_id
_entity_poly.type
_entity_poly.pdbx_seq_one_letter_code
_entity_poly.pdbx_strand_id
1 'polypeptide(L)'
;MEKDKISNEETHLIGPCGIYCGACDSFLGKGKILASELYNILDGFNLPDVGPVFLGATQKQIRTFLKILKKIGKNPKCLGCLGGGGNPMCPMKACTKEKGYLTCAECDEMPCPPSDKDLENPLMNKAGMLNLISRRYNNWNIENLKRIKKIGYRKFIDEMQDKVKNGLLTSDVISKEKIFTEVMDKMQKKKK
;
A
#
# COMPACT_ATOMS: atom_id res chain seq x y z
N MET A 1 2.23 23.06 11.35
CA MET A 1 2.95 22.28 10.31
C MET A 1 2.69 22.92 8.96
N GLU A 2 3.75 23.14 8.17
CA GLU A 2 3.76 23.96 6.94
C GLU A 2 3.12 23.24 5.73
N LYS A 3 1.80 23.02 5.76
CA LYS A 3 1.04 22.37 4.67
C LYS A 3 1.00 23.19 3.39
N ASP A 4 1.10 24.50 3.53
CA ASP A 4 1.15 25.51 2.47
C ASP A 4 2.40 25.40 1.60
N LYS A 5 3.42 24.65 2.03
CA LYS A 5 4.70 24.47 1.31
C LYS A 5 4.76 23.24 0.41
N ILE A 6 3.65 22.53 0.22
CA ILE A 6 3.59 21.33 -0.62
C ILE A 6 2.45 21.48 -1.63
N SER A 7 2.66 20.98 -2.84
CA SER A 7 1.64 21.01 -3.91
C SER A 7 0.49 20.04 -3.64
N ASN A 8 -0.64 20.24 -4.34
CA ASN A 8 -1.78 19.33 -4.24
C ASN A 8 -1.40 17.90 -4.64
N GLU A 9 -0.59 17.73 -5.69
CA GLU A 9 -0.11 16.44 -6.17
C GLU A 9 0.73 15.74 -5.10
N GLU A 10 1.55 16.50 -4.36
CA GLU A 10 2.37 15.97 -3.28
C GLU A 10 1.55 15.55 -2.06
N THR A 11 0.41 16.20 -1.79
CA THR A 11 -0.51 15.73 -0.74
C THR A 11 -1.00 14.30 -1.02
N HIS A 12 -1.20 13.94 -2.30
CA HIS A 12 -1.63 12.60 -2.69
C HIS A 12 -0.57 11.52 -2.41
N LEU A 13 0.71 11.92 -2.25
CA LEU A 13 1.82 11.03 -2.03
C LEU A 13 1.98 10.58 -0.57
N ILE A 14 1.22 11.15 0.37
CA ILE A 14 1.31 10.77 1.79
C ILE A 14 -0.05 10.31 2.28
N GLY A 15 -0.14 9.05 2.73
CA GLY A 15 -1.34 8.56 3.39
C GLY A 15 -1.49 9.11 4.80
N PRO A 16 -2.73 9.21 5.33
CA PRO A 16 -2.97 9.56 6.73
C PRO A 16 -2.13 8.77 7.74
N CYS A 17 -1.85 7.50 7.44
CA CYS A 17 -1.05 6.58 8.25
C CYS A 17 0.47 6.79 8.19
N GLY A 18 0.98 7.67 7.32
CA GLY A 18 2.42 7.90 7.12
C GLY A 18 3.08 7.02 6.05
N ILE A 19 2.33 6.16 5.35
CA ILE A 19 2.87 5.49 4.15
C ILE A 19 3.10 6.54 3.06
N TYR A 20 4.31 6.57 2.49
CA TYR A 20 4.61 7.38 1.32
C TYR A 20 4.23 6.63 0.03
N CYS A 21 3.12 7.01 -0.60
CA CYS A 21 2.61 6.42 -1.84
C CYS A 21 3.59 6.56 -3.01
N GLY A 22 4.46 7.57 -3.02
CA GLY A 22 5.48 7.72 -4.06
C GLY A 22 6.45 6.53 -4.15
N ALA A 23 6.59 5.72 -3.10
CA ALA A 23 7.38 4.49 -3.10
C ALA A 23 6.55 3.23 -3.43
N CYS A 24 5.23 3.34 -3.56
CA CYS A 24 4.34 2.19 -3.73
C CYS A 24 4.25 1.76 -5.20
N ASP A 25 4.45 0.46 -5.49
CA ASP A 25 4.37 -0.04 -6.86
C ASP A 25 3.00 0.20 -7.51
N SER A 26 1.90 0.10 -6.74
CA SER A 26 0.56 0.41 -7.27
C SER A 26 0.45 1.86 -7.76
N PHE A 27 1.17 2.78 -7.13
CA PHE A 27 1.26 4.18 -7.56
C PHE A 27 2.26 4.36 -8.70
N LEU A 28 3.45 3.77 -8.62
CA LEU A 28 4.48 3.91 -9.65
C LEU A 28 4.09 3.24 -10.98
N GLY A 29 3.39 2.11 -10.91
CA GLY A 29 2.93 1.33 -12.05
C GLY A 29 4.01 0.44 -12.68
N LYS A 30 5.16 0.22 -12.02
CA LYS A 30 6.25 -0.59 -12.58
C LYS A 30 5.80 -2.04 -12.75
N GLY A 31 5.20 -2.64 -11.72
CA GLY A 31 4.74 -4.02 -11.74
C GLY A 31 3.69 -4.31 -12.81
N LYS A 32 2.77 -3.38 -13.09
CA LYS A 32 1.78 -3.57 -14.17
C LYS A 32 2.40 -3.52 -15.57
N ILE A 33 3.40 -2.66 -15.79
CA ILE A 33 4.10 -2.58 -17.08
C ILE A 33 4.84 -3.90 -17.29
N LEU A 34 5.66 -4.30 -16.32
CA LEU A 34 6.42 -5.55 -16.38
C LEU A 34 5.52 -6.79 -16.54
N ALA A 35 4.38 -6.83 -15.83
CA ALA A 35 3.43 -7.93 -15.98
C ALA A 35 2.80 -7.99 -17.39
N SER A 36 2.57 -6.84 -18.03
CA SER A 36 2.03 -6.79 -19.39
C SER A 36 3.07 -7.24 -20.42
N GLU A 37 4.30 -6.77 -20.28
CA GLU A 37 5.43 -7.16 -21.14
C GLU A 37 5.71 -8.66 -21.03
N LEU A 38 5.82 -9.17 -19.80
CA LEU A 38 6.05 -10.60 -19.57
C LEU A 38 4.89 -11.45 -20.09
N TYR A 39 3.64 -11.00 -19.90
CA TYR A 39 2.48 -11.68 -20.48
C TYR A 39 2.61 -11.78 -22.01
N ASN A 40 2.92 -10.68 -22.70
CA ASN A 40 3.01 -10.67 -24.16
C ASN A 40 4.12 -11.59 -24.68
N ILE A 41 5.29 -11.60 -24.02
CA ILE A 41 6.43 -12.46 -24.38
C ILE A 41 6.04 -13.94 -24.23
N LEU A 42 5.51 -14.33 -23.07
CA LEU A 42 5.21 -15.73 -22.76
C LEU A 42 4.00 -16.26 -23.53
N ASP A 43 2.96 -15.44 -23.72
CA ASP A 43 1.79 -15.78 -24.53
C ASP A 43 2.18 -15.93 -26.01
N GLY A 44 3.00 -15.00 -26.54
CA GLY A 44 3.51 -15.05 -27.91
C GLY A 44 4.45 -16.24 -28.19
N PHE A 45 5.18 -16.70 -27.17
CA PHE A 45 5.97 -17.94 -27.22
C PHE A 45 5.11 -19.22 -27.13
N ASN A 46 3.78 -19.09 -27.03
CA ASN A 46 2.86 -20.20 -26.79
C ASN A 46 3.28 -21.04 -25.57
N LEU A 47 3.64 -20.38 -24.46
CA LEU A 47 4.05 -21.06 -23.23
C LEU A 47 3.10 -22.19 -22.78
N PRO A 48 1.77 -22.11 -22.97
CA PRO A 48 0.88 -23.23 -22.64
C PRO A 48 1.19 -24.55 -23.37
N ASP A 49 1.77 -24.50 -24.57
CA ASP A 49 2.14 -25.67 -25.36
C ASP A 49 3.48 -26.26 -24.92
N VAL A 50 4.49 -25.39 -24.75
CA VAL A 50 5.87 -25.83 -24.50
C VAL A 50 6.21 -25.98 -23.01
N GLY A 51 5.50 -25.28 -22.13
CA GLY A 51 5.77 -25.27 -20.69
C GLY A 51 5.61 -26.62 -19.97
N PRO A 52 4.70 -27.54 -20.36
CA PRO A 52 4.69 -28.90 -19.84
C PRO A 52 6.00 -29.65 -20.05
N VAL A 53 6.68 -29.41 -21.17
CA VAL A 53 7.94 -30.06 -21.51
C VAL A 53 9.12 -29.39 -20.80
N PHE A 54 9.24 -28.07 -20.91
CA PHE A 54 10.44 -27.36 -20.42
C PHE A 54 10.39 -26.94 -18.94
N LEU A 55 9.20 -26.79 -18.37
CA LEU A 55 9.01 -26.30 -16.99
C LEU A 55 8.41 -27.35 -16.05
N GLY A 56 8.00 -28.52 -16.56
CA GLY A 56 7.29 -29.55 -15.78
C GLY A 56 5.95 -29.08 -15.21
N ALA A 57 5.37 -28.00 -15.75
CA ALA A 57 4.12 -27.41 -15.29
C ALA A 57 2.94 -27.86 -16.15
N THR A 58 1.78 -28.14 -15.55
CA THR A 58 0.58 -28.46 -16.33
C THR A 58 0.14 -27.25 -17.17
N GLN A 59 -0.50 -27.52 -18.33
CA GLN A 59 -1.10 -26.46 -19.14
C GLN A 59 -2.05 -25.56 -18.32
N LYS A 60 -2.80 -26.16 -17.38
CA LYS A 60 -3.71 -25.43 -16.49
C LYS A 60 -2.97 -24.45 -15.58
N GLN A 61 -1.83 -24.85 -15.00
CA GLN A 61 -1.00 -23.94 -14.18
C GLN A 61 -0.49 -22.77 -15.01
N ILE A 62 0.02 -23.03 -16.21
CA ILE A 62 0.55 -22.00 -17.11
C ILE A 62 -0.54 -21.01 -17.53
N ARG A 63 -1.71 -21.50 -17.97
CA ARG A 63 -2.84 -20.63 -18.33
C ARG A 63 -3.33 -19.80 -17.15
N THR A 64 -3.31 -20.36 -15.95
CA THR A 64 -3.66 -19.64 -14.73
C THR A 64 -2.65 -18.53 -14.44
N PHE A 65 -1.36 -18.82 -14.56
CA PHE A 65 -0.28 -17.85 -14.40
C PHE A 65 -0.41 -16.68 -15.40
N LEU A 66 -0.58 -16.97 -16.70
CA LEU A 66 -0.78 -15.95 -17.73
C LEU A 66 -2.03 -15.10 -17.46
N LYS A 67 -3.12 -15.71 -17.00
CA LYS A 67 -4.35 -14.98 -16.62
C LYS A 67 -4.09 -14.02 -15.45
N ILE A 68 -3.27 -14.40 -14.47
CA ILE A 68 -2.89 -13.54 -13.35
C ILE A 68 -2.02 -12.38 -13.84
N LEU A 69 -0.98 -12.63 -14.65
CA LEU A 69 -0.14 -11.58 -15.25
C LEU A 69 -0.98 -10.57 -16.02
N LYS A 70 -1.87 -11.06 -16.90
CA LYS A 70 -2.80 -10.23 -17.67
C LYS A 70 -3.68 -9.36 -16.78
N LYS A 71 -4.15 -9.91 -15.66
CA LYS A 71 -4.96 -9.15 -14.68
C LYS A 71 -4.14 -8.06 -14.01
N ILE A 72 -2.90 -8.36 -13.60
CA ILE A 72 -1.97 -7.36 -13.02
C ILE A 72 -1.70 -6.25 -14.02
N GLY A 73 -1.39 -6.59 -15.28
CA GLY A 73 -1.09 -5.63 -16.34
C GLY A 73 -2.25 -4.67 -16.66
N LYS A 74 -3.49 -5.16 -16.56
CA LYS A 74 -4.70 -4.36 -16.79
C LYS A 74 -5.13 -3.50 -15.61
N ASN A 75 -4.52 -3.62 -14.44
CA ASN A 75 -4.93 -2.82 -13.29
C ASN A 75 -4.71 -1.32 -13.57
N PRO A 76 -5.66 -0.45 -13.19
CA PRO A 76 -5.47 0.99 -13.28
C PRO A 76 -4.33 1.42 -12.34
N LYS A 77 -3.61 2.48 -12.74
CA LYS A 77 -2.58 3.09 -11.89
C LYS A 77 -3.26 3.73 -10.67
N CYS A 78 -2.71 3.51 -9.48
CA CYS A 78 -3.21 4.15 -8.26
C CYS A 78 -2.88 5.64 -8.29
N LEU A 79 -3.85 6.48 -7.91
CA LEU A 79 -3.70 7.94 -7.89
C LEU A 79 -3.09 8.48 -6.57
N GLY A 80 -2.66 7.60 -5.67
CA GLY A 80 -2.17 7.97 -4.34
C GLY A 80 -3.30 7.99 -3.31
N CYS A 81 -2.97 7.93 -2.02
CA CYS A 81 -3.96 7.70 -0.96
C CYS A 81 -5.01 8.82 -0.90
N LEU A 82 -4.58 10.07 -0.97
CA LEU A 82 -5.48 11.23 -0.96
C LEU A 82 -5.95 11.65 -2.36
N GLY A 83 -5.36 11.10 -3.43
CA GLY A 83 -5.82 11.25 -4.81
C GLY A 83 -6.93 10.27 -5.22
N GLY A 84 -7.58 9.59 -4.25
CA GLY A 84 -8.65 8.61 -4.50
C GLY A 84 -8.21 7.14 -4.56
N GLY A 85 -6.92 6.86 -4.36
CA GLY A 85 -6.38 5.50 -4.26
C GLY A 85 -6.50 4.88 -2.86
N GLY A 86 -6.08 3.61 -2.72
CA GLY A 86 -6.18 2.87 -1.46
C GLY A 86 -7.63 2.49 -1.10
N ASN A 87 -7.90 2.14 0.16
CA ASN A 87 -9.26 1.84 0.62
C ASN A 87 -10.10 3.14 0.66
N PRO A 88 -11.22 3.24 -0.08
CA PRO A 88 -12.11 4.40 -0.02
C PRO A 88 -12.74 4.59 1.36
N MET A 89 -13.04 3.49 2.07
CA MET A 89 -13.67 3.50 3.40
C MET A 89 -12.64 3.45 4.53
N CYS A 90 -11.44 3.99 4.31
CA CYS A 90 -10.40 3.98 5.35
C CYS A 90 -10.79 4.89 6.53
N PRO A 91 -10.89 4.38 7.76
CA PRO A 91 -11.33 5.17 8.92
C PRO A 91 -10.35 6.30 9.27
N MET A 92 -9.07 6.16 8.93
CA MET A 92 -8.08 7.23 9.12
C MET A 92 -8.29 8.40 8.16
N LYS A 93 -8.71 8.15 6.90
CA LYS A 93 -9.03 9.22 5.94
C LYS A 93 -10.21 10.06 6.43
N ALA A 94 -11.24 9.40 6.95
CA ALA A 94 -12.39 10.07 7.55
C ALA A 94 -11.95 10.93 8.75
N CYS A 95 -11.18 10.34 9.68
CA CYS A 95 -10.72 11.04 10.88
C CYS A 95 -9.80 12.24 10.58
N THR A 96 -8.86 12.12 9.65
CA THR A 96 -7.99 13.26 9.29
C THR A 96 -8.77 14.35 8.56
N LYS A 97 -9.74 13.98 7.72
CA LYS A 97 -10.63 14.95 7.08
C LYS A 97 -11.46 15.73 8.10
N GLU A 98 -12.08 15.06 9.06
CA GLU A 98 -12.87 15.70 10.13
C GLU A 98 -12.02 16.65 10.98
N LYS A 99 -10.78 16.27 11.31
CA LYS A 99 -9.85 17.11 12.09
C LYS A 99 -9.15 18.19 11.27
N GLY A 100 -9.35 18.25 9.95
CA GLY A 100 -8.61 19.15 9.05
C GLY A 100 -7.11 18.81 8.92
N TYR A 101 -6.71 17.58 9.25
CA TYR A 101 -5.35 17.09 9.18
C TYR A 101 -5.04 16.48 7.81
N LEU A 102 -3.79 16.61 7.38
CA LEU A 102 -3.29 15.89 6.21
C LEU A 102 -2.86 14.46 6.62
N THR A 103 -2.19 14.33 7.76
CA THR A 103 -1.78 13.02 8.31
C THR A 103 -1.94 12.96 9.82
N CYS A 104 -1.82 11.75 10.38
CA CYS A 104 -1.80 11.54 11.82
C CYS A 104 -0.60 12.22 12.52
N ALA A 105 0.40 12.74 11.79
CA ALA A 105 1.54 13.45 12.37
C ALA A 105 1.14 14.75 13.08
N GLU A 106 -0.02 15.30 12.71
CA GLU A 106 -0.61 16.50 13.30
C GLU A 106 -1.42 16.22 14.56
N CYS A 107 -1.68 14.95 14.86
CA CYS A 107 -2.45 14.55 16.02
C CYS A 107 -1.50 14.33 17.22
N ASP A 108 -1.78 14.97 18.36
CA ASP A 108 -0.97 14.77 19.56
C ASP A 108 -1.21 13.43 20.24
N GLU A 109 -2.36 12.81 19.96
CA GLU A 109 -2.71 11.45 20.40
C GLU A 109 -2.09 10.35 19.51
N MET A 110 -1.12 10.66 18.64
CA MET A 110 -0.53 9.66 17.72
C MET A 110 0.66 8.93 18.37
N PRO A 111 0.69 7.58 18.37
CA PRO A 111 -0.31 6.65 17.85
C PRO A 111 -1.57 6.59 18.72
N CYS A 112 -2.74 6.43 18.08
CA CYS A 112 -4.02 6.41 18.79
C CYS A 112 -4.00 5.38 19.94
N PRO A 113 -4.48 5.74 21.15
CA PRO A 113 -4.58 4.80 22.23
C PRO A 113 -5.52 3.65 21.82
N PRO A 114 -5.14 2.39 22.06
CA PRO A 114 -5.99 1.26 21.71
C PRO A 114 -7.24 1.23 22.59
N SER A 115 -8.38 0.87 22.01
CA SER A 115 -9.58 0.46 22.73
C SER A 115 -9.93 -1.01 22.43
N ASP A 116 -10.67 -1.68 23.32
CA ASP A 116 -11.05 -3.09 23.13
C ASP A 116 -11.84 -3.30 21.82
N LYS A 117 -12.66 -2.31 21.45
CA LYS A 117 -13.42 -2.29 20.18
C LYS A 117 -12.51 -2.22 18.96
N ASP A 118 -11.31 -1.66 19.10
CA ASP A 118 -10.37 -1.54 17.99
C ASP A 118 -9.79 -2.88 17.55
N LEU A 119 -9.73 -3.84 18.48
CA LEU A 119 -9.20 -5.18 18.25
C LEU A 119 -10.25 -6.13 17.65
N GLU A 120 -11.54 -5.85 17.81
CA GLU A 120 -12.63 -6.71 17.31
C GLU A 120 -12.83 -6.62 15.79
N ASN A 121 -12.66 -5.43 15.22
CA ASN A 121 -12.75 -5.17 13.78
C ASN A 121 -11.72 -4.11 13.33
N PRO A 122 -10.44 -4.48 13.23
CA PRO A 122 -9.34 -3.55 13.00
C PRO A 122 -9.40 -2.84 11.64
N LEU A 123 -10.19 -3.33 10.67
CA LEU A 123 -10.35 -2.67 9.38
C LEU A 123 -11.29 -1.45 9.43
N MET A 124 -12.17 -1.38 10.43
CA MET A 124 -13.25 -0.39 10.52
C MET A 124 -12.98 0.74 11.51
N ASN A 125 -11.90 0.68 12.28
CA ASN A 125 -11.54 1.71 13.24
C ASN A 125 -10.11 2.23 12.98
N LYS A 126 -9.85 3.48 13.39
CA LYS A 126 -8.60 4.18 13.07
C LYS A 126 -7.37 3.59 13.78
N ALA A 127 -7.49 3.17 15.03
CA ALA A 127 -6.35 2.67 15.81
C ALA A 127 -5.92 1.26 15.37
N GLY A 128 -6.88 0.35 15.21
CA GLY A 128 -6.71 -0.98 14.64
C GLY A 128 -6.21 -0.94 13.19
N MET A 129 -6.73 -0.02 12.36
CA MET A 129 -6.24 0.11 10.98
C MET A 129 -4.79 0.62 10.96
N LEU A 130 -4.46 1.60 11.82
CA LEU A 130 -3.08 2.06 11.97
C LEU A 130 -2.18 0.93 12.46
N ASN A 131 -2.62 0.13 13.44
CA ASN A 131 -1.85 -1.02 13.94
C ASN A 131 -1.59 -2.07 12.86
N LEU A 132 -2.61 -2.44 12.06
CA LEU A 132 -2.46 -3.37 10.94
C LEU A 132 -1.45 -2.86 9.92
N ILE A 133 -1.53 -1.56 9.59
CA ILE A 133 -0.59 -0.93 8.68
C ILE A 133 0.82 -0.92 9.27
N SER A 134 0.97 -0.60 10.55
CA SER A 134 2.26 -0.61 11.24
C SER A 134 2.92 -1.98 11.23
N ARG A 135 2.16 -3.04 11.49
CA ARG A 135 2.66 -4.41 11.32
C ARG A 135 3.08 -4.68 9.86
N ARG A 136 2.26 -4.28 8.90
CA ARG A 136 2.51 -4.55 7.47
C ARG A 136 3.74 -3.86 6.95
N TYR A 137 4.01 -2.64 7.39
CA TYR A 137 5.13 -1.81 6.94
C TYR A 137 6.29 -1.83 7.93
N ASN A 138 6.35 -2.81 8.85
CA ASN A 138 7.41 -2.92 9.85
C ASN A 138 7.68 -1.60 10.60
N ASN A 139 6.61 -0.93 11.03
CA ASN A 139 6.58 0.39 11.66
C ASN A 139 7.10 1.58 10.85
N TRP A 140 7.51 1.39 9.59
CA TRP A 140 8.02 2.45 8.72
C TRP A 140 7.05 3.64 8.59
N ASN A 141 5.74 3.37 8.56
CA ASN A 141 4.72 4.41 8.54
C ASN A 141 4.71 5.27 9.82
N ILE A 142 4.94 4.67 11.00
CA ILE A 142 5.03 5.40 12.28
C ILE A 142 6.31 6.23 12.32
N GLU A 143 7.42 5.69 11.83
CA GLU A 143 8.67 6.43 11.69
C GLU A 143 8.50 7.65 10.78
N ASN A 144 7.80 7.49 9.66
CA ASN A 144 7.46 8.60 8.77
C ASN A 144 6.58 9.63 9.46
N LEU A 145 5.53 9.23 10.21
CA LEU A 145 4.71 10.18 10.96
C LEU A 145 5.52 10.98 12.00
N LYS A 146 6.42 10.30 12.73
CA LYS A 146 7.35 10.97 13.67
C LYS A 146 8.31 11.91 12.94
N ARG A 147 8.82 11.49 11.78
CA ARG A 147 9.70 12.29 10.92
C ARG A 147 8.98 13.56 10.46
N ILE A 148 7.78 13.43 9.92
CA ILE A 148 6.92 14.56 9.50
C ILE A 148 6.69 15.52 10.68
N LYS A 149 6.33 15.01 11.86
CA LYS A 149 6.12 15.86 13.06
C LYS A 149 7.39 16.64 13.42
N LYS A 150 8.57 16.05 13.23
CA LYS A 150 9.87 16.66 13.55
C LYS A 150 10.36 17.68 12.53
N ILE A 151 10.19 17.44 11.23
CA ILE A 151 10.80 18.27 10.16
C ILE A 151 9.81 18.96 9.22
N GLY A 152 8.51 18.71 9.37
CA GLY A 152 7.48 19.22 8.47
C GLY A 152 7.38 18.43 7.17
N TYR A 153 6.33 18.73 6.40
CA TYR A 153 6.00 17.99 5.18
C TYR A 153 6.99 18.19 4.05
N ARG A 154 7.41 19.44 3.77
CA ARG A 154 8.30 19.76 2.65
C ARG A 154 9.59 18.94 2.69
N LYS A 155 10.35 19.08 3.78
CA LYS A 155 11.60 18.33 3.99
C LYS A 155 11.38 16.82 3.95
N PHE A 156 10.28 16.33 4.51
CA PHE A 156 9.98 14.90 4.48
C PHE A 156 9.72 14.39 3.05
N ILE A 157 8.98 15.14 2.24
CA ILE A 157 8.71 14.76 0.86
C ILE A 157 10.00 14.79 0.04
N ASP A 158 10.85 15.81 0.22
CA ASP A 158 12.13 15.89 -0.48
C ASP A 158 13.01 14.66 -0.15
N GLU A 159 13.12 14.30 1.13
CA GLU A 159 13.83 13.07 1.57
C GLU A 159 13.23 11.81 0.94
N MET A 160 11.91 11.72 0.87
CA MET A 160 11.24 10.54 0.35
C MET A 160 11.34 10.43 -1.17
N GLN A 161 11.24 11.54 -1.89
CA GLN A 161 11.43 11.59 -3.34
C GLN A 161 12.87 11.22 -3.70
N ASP A 162 13.86 11.73 -2.96
CA ASP A 162 15.26 11.35 -3.15
C ASP A 162 15.49 9.86 -2.90
N LYS A 163 14.94 9.30 -1.81
CA LYS A 163 15.01 7.85 -1.56
C LYS A 163 14.38 7.02 -2.69
N VAL A 164 13.22 7.43 -3.20
CA VAL A 164 12.56 6.75 -4.33
C VAL A 164 13.37 6.86 -5.61
N LYS A 165 13.97 8.03 -5.87
CA LYS A 165 14.91 8.22 -6.99
C LYS A 165 16.11 7.29 -6.89
N ASN A 166 16.59 7.04 -5.66
CA ASN A 166 17.65 6.09 -5.34
C ASN A 166 17.17 4.63 -5.17
N GLY A 167 15.94 4.32 -5.61
CA GLY A 167 15.46 2.94 -5.75
C GLY A 167 14.58 2.43 -4.63
N LEU A 168 14.28 3.22 -3.58
CA LEU A 168 13.38 2.79 -2.52
C LEU A 168 11.99 2.44 -3.05
N LEU A 169 11.52 1.25 -2.69
CA LEU A 169 10.15 0.79 -2.89
C LEU A 169 9.52 0.40 -1.56
N THR A 170 8.19 0.47 -1.46
CA THR A 170 7.49 -0.03 -0.28
C THR A 170 7.73 -1.53 -0.04
N SER A 171 8.09 -2.30 -1.08
CA SER A 171 8.45 -3.72 -0.94
C SER A 171 9.65 -3.93 -0.01
N ASP A 172 10.52 -2.93 0.12
CA ASP A 172 11.75 -3.03 0.91
C ASP A 172 11.48 -2.95 2.42
N VAL A 173 10.29 -2.46 2.79
CA VAL A 173 9.87 -2.26 4.19
C VAL A 173 8.64 -3.11 4.57
N ILE A 174 8.05 -3.85 3.64
CA ILE A 174 6.89 -4.71 3.92
C ILE A 174 7.33 -5.93 4.74
N SER A 175 6.63 -6.17 5.85
CA SER A 175 6.82 -7.34 6.71
C SER A 175 6.46 -8.65 6.01
N LYS A 176 7.11 -9.74 6.41
CA LYS A 176 6.80 -11.12 5.99
C LYS A 176 5.59 -11.72 6.73
N GLU A 177 5.05 -11.05 7.74
CA GLU A 177 3.86 -11.49 8.48
C GLU A 177 2.63 -11.63 7.57
N LYS A 178 1.82 -12.67 7.80
CA LYS A 178 0.60 -12.97 7.03
C LYS A 178 -0.62 -12.18 7.53
N ILE A 179 -0.45 -10.88 7.73
CA ILE A 179 -1.41 -10.00 8.44
C ILE A 179 -2.82 -10.05 7.82
N PHE A 180 -2.92 -9.92 6.49
CA PHE A 180 -4.22 -9.93 5.84
C PHE A 180 -4.88 -11.31 5.85
N THR A 181 -4.10 -12.39 5.73
CA THR A 181 -4.63 -13.76 5.84
C THR A 181 -5.21 -13.97 7.24
N GLU A 182 -4.48 -13.59 8.29
CA GLU A 182 -4.95 -13.67 9.68
C GLU A 182 -6.27 -12.90 9.90
N VAL A 183 -6.38 -11.69 9.37
CA VAL A 183 -7.60 -10.86 9.46
C VAL A 183 -8.76 -11.53 8.73
N MET A 184 -8.54 -11.98 7.49
CA MET A 184 -9.58 -12.62 6.69
C MET A 184 -10.08 -13.93 7.32
N ASP A 185 -9.18 -14.75 7.86
CA ASP A 185 -9.52 -16.00 8.54
C ASP A 185 -10.38 -15.73 9.78
N LYS A 186 -10.05 -14.72 10.59
CA LYS A 186 -10.85 -14.30 11.75
C LYS A 186 -12.25 -13.82 11.33
N MET A 187 -12.35 -13.05 10.25
CA MET A 187 -13.65 -12.58 9.73
C MET A 187 -14.53 -13.71 9.22
N GLN A 188 -13.94 -14.74 8.59
CA GLN A 188 -14.68 -15.91 8.11
C GLN A 188 -15.15 -16.80 9.27
N LYS A 189 -14.35 -16.95 10.33
CA LYS A 189 -14.75 -17.71 11.54
C LYS A 189 -15.90 -17.06 12.30
N LYS A 190 -15.98 -15.72 12.36
CA LYS A 190 -17.11 -15.00 12.98
C LYS A 190 -18.44 -15.09 12.21
N LYS A 191 -18.43 -15.57 10.97
CA LYS A 191 -19.63 -15.75 10.13
C LYS A 191 -20.21 -17.17 10.19
N LYS A 192 -19.54 -18.09 10.88
CA LYS A 192 -20.01 -19.45 11.18
C LYS A 192 -20.52 -19.50 12.61
#